data_AF-A0A536WJ69-F1
#
_entry.id   AF-A0A536WJ69-F1
#
_cell.length_a   1.000
_cell.length_b   1.000
_cell.length_c   1.000
_cell.angle_alpha   90.00
_cell.angle_beta   90.00
_cell.angle_gamma   90.00
#
_symmetry.space_group_name_H-M   'P 1'
#
loop_
_entity.id
_entity.type
_entity.pdbx_description
1 polymer ?
#
loop_
_entity_poly.entity_id
_entity_poly.type
_entity_poly.pdbx_seq_one_letter_code
_entity_poly.pdbx_strand_id
1 'polypeptide(L)'
;VNTVNVAAEVSVRRGTPLTSDPQTVIGPVLADNNDHPLYAIGNSAHANFSLIWTMPRFFLSDEPSLTMEVAYNKLTSCTRNCTPSLAGGNRPRGALDPGVDNQATAVRATFAAPQRNVMDGLDLTPSISVGYNHGISPVVLMGPNNGGDATLTLGGNYLTVWDFSLAYTAYYGKENTATYASSNPLINGNFTFAQTLKDRNFVSLSLRRTF
;
A
#
# COMPACT_ATOMS: atom_id res chain seq x y z
N VAL A 1 22.26 -10.13 20.60
CA VAL A 1 20.99 -10.70 21.09
C VAL A 1 20.21 -11.13 19.86
N ASN A 2 19.66 -12.36 19.80
CA ASN A 2 18.88 -12.83 18.65
C ASN A 2 17.43 -13.04 19.11
N THR A 3 16.50 -12.21 18.66
CA THR A 3 15.10 -12.27 19.11
C THR A 3 14.17 -11.92 17.96
N VAL A 4 13.14 -12.75 17.78
CA VAL A 4 12.08 -12.54 16.79
C VAL A 4 10.78 -12.32 17.56
N ASN A 5 10.17 -11.16 17.34
CA ASN A 5 8.84 -10.83 17.84
C ASN A 5 7.86 -10.87 16.67
N VAL A 6 6.71 -11.49 16.86
CA VAL A 6 5.67 -11.59 15.83
C VAL A 6 4.31 -11.22 16.41
N ALA A 7 3.45 -10.63 15.58
CA ALA A 7 2.07 -10.32 15.89
C ALA A 7 1.19 -10.64 14.68
N ALA A 8 -0.06 -11.04 14.92
CA ALA A 8 -1.01 -11.28 13.86
C ALA A 8 -2.42 -10.85 14.29
N GLU A 9 -3.18 -10.28 13.36
CA GLU A 9 -4.57 -9.90 13.54
C GLU A 9 -5.40 -10.41 12.36
N VAL A 10 -6.61 -10.88 12.63
CA VAL A 10 -7.61 -11.21 11.60
C VAL A 10 -8.92 -10.54 11.94
N SER A 11 -9.60 -9.98 10.93
CA SER A 11 -10.92 -9.37 11.12
C SER A 11 -11.84 -9.62 9.94
N VAL A 12 -13.13 -9.62 10.20
CA VAL A 12 -14.18 -9.70 9.18
C VAL A 12 -15.08 -8.49 9.29
N ARG A 13 -15.47 -7.94 8.15
CA ARG A 13 -16.39 -6.81 8.07
C ARG A 13 -17.57 -7.16 7.18
N ARG A 14 -18.75 -6.67 7.55
CA ARG A 14 -19.97 -6.86 6.79
C ARG A 14 -20.50 -5.52 6.32
N GLY A 15 -21.07 -5.47 5.12
CA GLY A 15 -21.63 -4.24 4.56
C GLY A 15 -20.57 -3.18 4.24
N THR A 16 -19.35 -3.60 3.90
CA THR A 16 -18.26 -2.70 3.50
C THR A 16 -18.51 -2.14 2.09
N PRO A 17 -18.37 -0.82 1.86
CA PRO A 17 -18.35 -0.27 0.51
C PRO A 17 -17.15 -0.82 -0.27
N LEU A 18 -17.35 -1.16 -1.55
CA LEU A 18 -16.35 -1.74 -2.42
C LEU A 18 -15.93 -0.74 -3.50
N THR A 19 -14.70 -0.88 -4.02
CA THR A 19 -14.20 -0.14 -5.18
C THR A 19 -15.16 -0.33 -6.35
N SER A 20 -15.81 0.76 -6.73
CA SER A 20 -16.86 0.78 -7.72
C SER A 20 -16.47 1.71 -8.85
N ASP A 21 -16.88 1.37 -10.07
CA ASP A 21 -16.75 2.27 -11.22
C ASP A 21 -17.59 3.55 -10.99
N PRO A 22 -17.28 4.65 -11.68
CA PRO A 22 -18.14 5.84 -11.69
C PRO A 22 -19.59 5.46 -12.03
N GLN A 23 -20.50 5.71 -11.10
CA GLN A 23 -21.93 5.48 -11.30
C GLN A 23 -22.61 6.78 -11.72
N THR A 24 -23.50 6.69 -12.69
CA THR A 24 -24.27 7.85 -13.17
C THR A 24 -25.73 7.68 -12.80
N VAL A 25 -26.33 8.76 -12.32
CA VAL A 25 -27.77 8.80 -12.03
C VAL A 25 -28.48 9.18 -13.32
N ILE A 26 -29.19 8.23 -13.93
CA ILE A 26 -29.93 8.44 -15.18
C ILE A 26 -31.42 8.31 -14.90
N GLY A 27 -32.17 9.42 -15.06
CA GLY A 27 -33.63 9.44 -14.83
C GLY A 27 -34.02 9.53 -13.35
N PRO A 28 -35.25 9.12 -12.96
CA PRO A 28 -35.76 9.26 -11.59
C PRO A 28 -35.23 8.14 -10.66
N VAL A 29 -33.94 7.79 -10.76
CA VAL A 29 -33.32 6.79 -9.89
C VAL A 29 -33.07 7.42 -8.53
N LEU A 30 -33.65 6.85 -7.48
CA LEU A 30 -33.36 7.25 -6.10
C LEU A 30 -31.94 6.79 -5.75
N ALA A 31 -31.04 7.74 -5.53
CA ALA A 31 -29.65 7.48 -5.15
C ALA A 31 -29.35 8.32 -3.90
N ASP A 32 -29.50 7.70 -2.73
CA ASP A 32 -29.48 8.40 -1.44
C ASP A 32 -28.29 8.05 -0.55
N ASN A 33 -27.37 7.20 -1.04
CA ASN A 33 -26.20 6.72 -0.29
C ASN A 33 -26.57 6.03 1.05
N ASN A 34 -27.82 5.60 1.20
CA ASN A 34 -28.36 4.93 2.38
C ASN A 34 -29.05 3.62 2.00
N ASP A 35 -30.35 3.68 1.71
CA ASP A 35 -31.15 2.51 1.33
C ASP A 35 -30.98 2.18 -0.17
N HIS A 36 -30.56 3.18 -0.95
CA HIS A 36 -30.34 3.11 -2.39
C HIS A 36 -28.90 3.56 -2.75
N PRO A 37 -27.86 2.88 -2.25
CA PRO A 37 -26.49 3.13 -2.70
C PRO A 37 -26.35 2.64 -4.14
N LEU A 38 -25.61 3.38 -4.98
CA LEU A 38 -25.30 2.94 -6.35
C LEU A 38 -23.97 2.18 -6.46
N TYR A 39 -23.10 2.27 -5.45
CA TYR A 39 -21.84 1.54 -5.37
C TYR A 39 -22.03 0.12 -4.84
N ALA A 40 -21.06 -0.74 -5.13
CA ALA A 40 -21.05 -2.12 -4.68
C ALA A 40 -20.80 -2.20 -3.16
N ILE A 41 -21.52 -3.09 -2.48
CA ILE A 41 -21.37 -3.36 -1.04
C ILE A 41 -21.18 -4.86 -0.85
N GLY A 42 -20.27 -5.24 0.04
CA GLY A 42 -19.99 -6.64 0.32
C GLY A 42 -19.46 -6.91 1.71
N ASN A 43 -19.09 -8.16 1.94
CA ASN A 43 -18.42 -8.61 3.14
C ASN A 43 -16.95 -8.89 2.81
N SER A 44 -16.06 -8.66 3.78
CA SER A 44 -14.63 -8.76 3.58
C SER A 44 -13.94 -9.44 4.75
N ALA A 45 -12.82 -10.09 4.48
CA ALA A 45 -11.88 -10.58 5.48
C ALA A 45 -10.54 -9.84 5.34
N HIS A 46 -9.90 -9.58 6.46
CA HIS A 46 -8.61 -8.91 6.56
C HIS A 46 -7.71 -9.73 7.47
N ALA A 47 -6.43 -9.78 7.13
CA ALA A 47 -5.39 -10.34 7.99
C ALA A 47 -4.17 -9.41 7.94
N ASN A 48 -3.53 -9.24 9.08
CA ASN A 48 -2.26 -8.54 9.16
C ASN A 48 -1.27 -9.37 9.96
N PHE A 49 -0.01 -9.37 9.54
CA PHE A 49 1.08 -10.05 10.22
C PHE A 49 2.26 -9.10 10.31
N SER A 50 2.83 -8.96 11.50
CA SER A 50 3.99 -8.11 11.74
C SER A 50 5.11 -8.91 12.39
N LEU A 51 6.35 -8.63 11.99
CA LEU A 51 7.55 -9.27 12.48
C LEU A 51 8.63 -8.22 12.76
N ILE A 52 9.29 -8.35 13.90
CA ILE A 52 10.50 -7.60 14.22
C ILE A 52 11.56 -8.61 14.62
N TRP A 53 12.66 -8.63 13.90
CA TRP A 53 13.81 -9.49 14.17
C TRP A 53 15.02 -8.64 14.53
N THR A 54 15.46 -8.74 15.78
CA THR A 54 16.77 -8.27 16.22
C THR A 54 17.79 -9.37 15.92
N MET A 55 18.69 -9.09 15.00
CA MET A 55 19.62 -10.07 14.44
C MET A 55 20.91 -10.16 15.27
N PRO A 56 21.65 -11.29 15.16
CA PRO A 56 23.03 -11.32 15.61
C PRO A 56 23.90 -10.36 14.80
N ARG A 57 25.05 -10.00 15.37
CA ARG A 57 26.12 -9.26 14.69
C ARG A 57 26.42 -9.88 13.32
N PHE A 58 26.62 -9.04 12.32
CA PHE A 58 27.22 -9.39 11.03
C PHE A 58 28.25 -8.33 10.61
N PHE A 59 28.90 -8.52 9.47
CA PHE A 59 30.08 -7.72 9.08
C PHE A 59 29.85 -6.20 9.02
N LEU A 60 28.61 -5.72 8.88
CA LEU A 60 28.32 -4.28 8.83
C LEU A 60 27.82 -3.69 10.16
N SER A 61 27.26 -4.49 11.07
CA SER A 61 26.58 -3.99 12.28
C SER A 61 26.55 -5.02 13.40
N ASP A 62 26.62 -4.52 14.63
CA ASP A 62 26.52 -5.30 15.86
C ASP A 62 25.06 -5.62 16.25
N GLU A 63 24.12 -4.80 15.80
CA GLU A 63 22.70 -4.86 16.17
C GLU A 63 21.78 -4.61 14.97
N PRO A 64 21.84 -5.45 13.91
CA PRO A 64 20.96 -5.29 12.78
C PRO A 64 19.52 -5.60 13.19
N SER A 65 18.58 -4.97 12.50
CA SER A 65 17.16 -5.27 12.67
C SER A 65 16.45 -5.40 11.33
N LEU A 66 15.47 -6.29 11.28
CA LEU A 66 14.49 -6.39 10.19
C LEU A 66 13.10 -6.24 10.78
N THR A 67 12.36 -5.27 10.28
CA THR A 67 10.92 -5.13 10.53
C THR A 67 10.19 -5.51 9.24
N MET A 68 9.11 -6.28 9.34
CA MET A 68 8.30 -6.67 8.19
C MET A 68 6.82 -6.68 8.58
N GLU A 69 5.97 -6.29 7.65
CA GLU A 69 4.51 -6.37 7.73
C GLU A 69 3.96 -7.01 6.46
N VAL A 70 2.97 -7.88 6.63
CA VAL A 70 2.21 -8.51 5.55
C VAL A 70 0.72 -8.28 5.81
N ALA A 71 0.12 -7.41 5.02
CA ALA A 71 -1.31 -7.15 5.04
C ALA A 71 -2.00 -7.92 3.91
N TYR A 72 -3.11 -8.57 4.21
CA TYR A 72 -3.95 -9.30 3.26
C TYR A 72 -5.39 -8.89 3.43
N ASN A 73 -6.10 -8.70 2.33
CA ASN A 73 -7.53 -8.46 2.36
C ASN A 73 -8.23 -9.16 1.19
N LYS A 74 -9.46 -9.60 1.44
CA LYS A 74 -10.27 -10.35 0.49
C LYS A 74 -11.75 -10.00 0.58
N LEU A 75 -12.37 -9.83 -0.58
CA LEU A 75 -13.82 -9.85 -0.73
C LEU A 75 -14.32 -11.28 -0.55
N THR A 76 -15.16 -11.51 0.47
CA THR A 76 -15.74 -12.85 0.74
C THR A 76 -17.06 -13.05 0.02
N SER A 77 -17.87 -12.00 -0.08
CA SER A 77 -19.14 -12.01 -0.81
C SER A 77 -19.52 -10.59 -1.16
N CYS A 78 -20.17 -10.40 -2.31
CA CYS A 78 -20.86 -9.16 -2.60
C CYS A 78 -22.35 -9.29 -2.27
N THR A 79 -22.90 -8.29 -1.59
CA THR A 79 -24.28 -8.31 -1.08
C THR A 79 -25.21 -7.36 -1.83
N ARG A 80 -24.71 -6.22 -2.34
CA ARG A 80 -25.51 -5.26 -3.12
C ARG A 80 -24.76 -4.73 -4.34
N ASN A 81 -25.51 -4.47 -5.42
CA ASN A 81 -25.05 -3.85 -6.67
C ASN A 81 -23.89 -4.57 -7.41
N CYS A 82 -23.83 -5.90 -7.29
CA CYS A 82 -22.85 -6.73 -8.01
C CYS A 82 -23.43 -7.53 -9.18
N THR A 83 -24.65 -7.19 -9.60
CA THR A 83 -25.32 -7.73 -10.78
C THR A 83 -25.53 -6.63 -11.80
N PRO A 84 -25.69 -6.95 -13.10
CA PRO A 84 -25.97 -5.96 -14.13
C PRO A 84 -27.16 -5.07 -13.75
N SER A 85 -26.98 -3.76 -13.84
CA SER A 85 -28.02 -2.75 -13.62
C SER A 85 -27.91 -1.64 -14.65
N LEU A 86 -29.01 -0.94 -14.91
CA LEU A 86 -29.03 0.19 -15.84
C LEU A 86 -28.09 1.32 -15.38
N ALA A 87 -28.05 1.61 -14.07
CA ALA A 87 -27.15 2.61 -13.49
C ALA A 87 -25.65 2.23 -13.66
N GLY A 88 -25.36 0.93 -13.65
CA GLY A 88 -24.02 0.37 -13.91
C GLY A 88 -23.72 0.13 -15.39
N GLY A 89 -24.55 0.60 -16.32
CA GLY A 89 -24.36 0.38 -17.77
C GLY A 89 -24.53 -1.07 -18.22
N ASN A 90 -25.32 -1.86 -17.48
CA ASN A 90 -25.52 -3.31 -17.66
C ASN A 90 -24.23 -4.14 -17.65
N ARG A 91 -23.21 -3.70 -16.91
CA ARG A 91 -21.96 -4.44 -16.75
C ARG A 91 -22.16 -5.78 -16.01
N PRO A 92 -21.44 -6.86 -16.37
CA PRO A 92 -21.58 -8.19 -15.73
C PRO A 92 -21.43 -8.20 -14.21
N ARG A 93 -20.57 -7.33 -13.65
CA ARG A 93 -20.32 -7.21 -12.20
C ARG A 93 -21.03 -6.01 -11.55
N GLY A 94 -22.03 -5.44 -12.22
CA GLY A 94 -22.78 -4.29 -11.73
C GLY A 94 -21.91 -3.06 -11.55
N ALA A 95 -21.95 -2.49 -10.34
CA ALA A 95 -21.19 -1.29 -9.98
C ALA A 95 -19.74 -1.58 -9.59
N LEU A 96 -19.39 -2.85 -9.34
CA LEU A 96 -18.03 -3.25 -8.96
C LEU A 96 -17.07 -3.05 -10.14
N ASP A 97 -15.92 -2.41 -9.90
CA ASP A 97 -14.94 -2.15 -10.95
C ASP A 97 -14.50 -3.49 -11.61
N PRO A 98 -14.57 -3.62 -12.94
CA PRO A 98 -14.28 -4.87 -13.64
C PRO A 98 -12.80 -5.30 -13.54
N GLY A 99 -11.88 -4.38 -13.26
CA GLY A 99 -10.45 -4.62 -13.13
C GLY A 99 -10.02 -5.15 -11.76
N VAL A 100 -10.95 -5.28 -10.80
CA VAL A 100 -10.64 -5.80 -9.46
C VAL A 100 -10.65 -7.33 -9.41
N ASP A 101 -9.67 -7.89 -8.71
CA ASP A 101 -9.67 -9.26 -8.25
C ASP A 101 -10.58 -9.42 -7.02
N ASN A 102 -10.47 -10.53 -6.29
CA ASN A 102 -11.14 -10.69 -5.00
C ASN A 102 -10.21 -10.48 -3.82
N GLN A 103 -8.90 -10.34 -4.03
CA GLN A 103 -7.92 -10.28 -2.95
C GLN A 103 -6.71 -9.42 -3.31
N ALA A 104 -6.07 -8.88 -2.28
CA ALA A 104 -4.81 -8.19 -2.41
C ALA A 104 -3.94 -8.43 -1.18
N THR A 105 -2.63 -8.48 -1.42
CA THR A 105 -1.59 -8.60 -0.41
C THR A 105 -0.62 -7.44 -0.56
N ALA A 106 -0.22 -6.83 0.55
CA ALA A 106 0.88 -5.89 0.62
C ALA A 106 1.93 -6.41 1.60
N VAL A 107 3.19 -6.29 1.21
CA VAL A 107 4.34 -6.55 2.07
C VAL A 107 5.11 -5.26 2.21
N ARG A 108 5.51 -4.91 3.43
CA ARG A 108 6.45 -3.83 3.73
C ARG A 108 7.56 -4.42 4.57
N ALA A 109 8.81 -4.12 4.26
CA ALA A 109 9.95 -4.59 5.05
C ALA A 109 11.03 -3.52 5.10
N THR A 110 11.68 -3.40 6.25
CA THR A 110 12.77 -2.46 6.50
C THR A 110 13.90 -3.19 7.22
N PHE A 111 15.07 -3.18 6.62
CA PHE A 111 16.31 -3.62 7.22
C PHE A 111 17.15 -2.41 7.63
N ALA A 112 17.66 -2.41 8.85
CA ALA A 112 18.56 -1.38 9.37
C ALA A 112 19.81 -2.02 9.97
N ALA A 113 20.97 -1.43 9.68
CA ALA A 113 22.26 -1.91 10.15
C ALA A 113 23.07 -0.77 10.80
N PRO A 114 22.77 -0.41 12.07
CA PRO A 114 23.48 0.66 12.77
C PRO A 114 24.99 0.38 12.89
N GLN A 115 25.80 1.39 12.62
CA GLN A 115 27.25 1.39 12.73
C GLN A 115 27.63 2.44 13.77
N ARG A 116 28.13 1.99 14.92
CA ARG A 116 28.47 2.85 16.05
C ARG A 116 29.92 3.33 15.94
N ASN A 117 30.16 4.59 16.26
CA ASN A 117 31.50 5.19 16.31
C ASN A 117 32.31 4.95 15.02
N VAL A 118 31.71 5.18 13.86
CA VAL A 118 32.41 5.10 12.55
C VAL A 118 33.55 6.12 12.51
N MET A 119 33.33 7.28 13.14
CA MET A 119 34.33 8.27 13.50
C MET A 119 34.04 8.76 14.91
N ASP A 120 34.96 9.54 15.49
CA ASP A 120 34.75 10.11 16.83
C ASP A 120 33.46 10.93 16.88
N GLY A 121 32.51 10.47 17.71
CA GLY A 121 31.18 11.05 17.84
C GLY A 121 30.21 10.80 16.69
N LEU A 122 30.54 10.01 15.65
CA LEU A 122 29.67 9.76 14.50
C LEU A 122 29.12 8.33 14.48
N ASP A 123 27.80 8.21 14.52
CA ASP A 123 27.06 6.99 14.24
C ASP A 123 26.36 7.08 12.89
N LEU A 124 26.39 6.00 12.11
CA LEU A 124 25.69 5.89 10.83
C LEU A 124 24.71 4.72 10.85
N THR A 125 23.56 4.86 10.20
CA THR A 125 22.56 3.80 10.10
C THR A 125 22.12 3.65 8.64
N PRO A 126 22.87 2.88 7.84
CA PRO A 126 22.39 2.42 6.54
C PRO A 126 21.13 1.55 6.74
N SER A 127 20.12 1.80 5.92
CA SER A 127 18.87 1.07 5.93
C SER A 127 18.28 0.97 4.53
N ILE A 128 17.53 -0.11 4.30
CA ILE A 128 16.77 -0.33 3.08
C ILE A 128 15.34 -0.68 3.47
N SER A 129 14.37 0.00 2.87
CA SER A 129 12.95 -0.31 3.01
C SER A 129 12.39 -0.69 1.64
N VAL A 130 11.51 -1.68 1.60
CA VAL A 130 10.84 -2.13 0.39
C VAL A 130 9.36 -2.33 0.67
N GLY A 131 8.54 -1.96 -0.30
CA GLY A 131 7.12 -2.23 -0.31
C GLY A 131 6.69 -2.86 -1.61
N TYR A 132 5.98 -3.98 -1.52
CA TYR A 132 5.44 -4.72 -2.67
C TYR A 132 3.96 -4.97 -2.48
N ASN A 133 3.17 -4.82 -3.55
CA ASN A 133 1.74 -5.11 -3.54
C ASN A 133 1.39 -6.06 -4.69
N HIS A 134 0.45 -6.95 -4.44
CA HIS A 134 -0.02 -7.94 -5.40
C HIS A 134 -1.53 -8.13 -5.29
N GLY A 135 -2.21 -8.20 -6.43
CA GLY A 135 -3.65 -8.35 -6.51
C GLY A 135 -4.38 -7.02 -6.32
N ILE A 136 -5.63 -7.00 -6.76
CA ILE A 136 -6.46 -5.80 -6.79
C ILE A 136 -7.76 -6.09 -6.05
N SER A 137 -7.75 -5.98 -4.72
CA SER A 137 -8.96 -6.20 -3.95
C SER A 137 -9.89 -4.99 -4.04
N PRO A 138 -11.20 -5.19 -4.18
CA PRO A 138 -12.17 -4.11 -4.15
C PRO A 138 -12.48 -3.64 -2.72
N VAL A 139 -11.92 -4.28 -1.69
CA VAL A 139 -12.18 -3.89 -0.30
C VAL A 139 -11.27 -2.73 0.12
N VAL A 140 -9.96 -2.86 -0.12
CA VAL A 140 -8.96 -1.83 0.12
C VAL A 140 -7.89 -1.93 -0.97
N LEU A 141 -7.63 -0.80 -1.62
CA LEU A 141 -6.53 -0.68 -2.57
C LEU A 141 -5.20 -0.55 -1.82
N MET A 142 -4.34 -1.55 -1.98
CA MET A 142 -3.08 -1.65 -1.25
C MET A 142 -1.90 -0.94 -1.95
N GLY A 143 -2.15 -0.37 -3.13
CA GLY A 143 -1.14 0.21 -4.02
C GLY A 143 -1.25 -0.34 -5.44
N PRO A 144 -0.22 -0.14 -6.28
CA PRO A 144 -0.22 -0.68 -7.64
C PRO A 144 -0.08 -2.21 -7.64
N ASN A 145 -0.79 -2.87 -8.55
CA ASN A 145 -0.67 -4.31 -8.73
C ASN A 145 0.71 -4.68 -9.28
N ASN A 146 1.37 -5.66 -8.65
CA ASN A 146 2.72 -6.09 -8.97
C ASN A 146 3.73 -4.94 -8.94
N GLY A 147 3.62 -4.09 -7.92
CA GLY A 147 4.44 -2.89 -7.79
C GLY A 147 4.51 -2.34 -6.38
N GLY A 148 5.29 -1.28 -6.23
CA GLY A 148 5.47 -0.57 -4.97
C GLY A 148 6.69 0.33 -5.03
N ASP A 149 7.45 0.36 -3.94
CA ASP A 149 8.53 1.32 -3.73
C ASP A 149 9.71 0.69 -2.98
N ALA A 150 10.90 1.23 -3.18
CA ALA A 150 12.10 0.87 -2.47
C ALA A 150 12.84 2.14 -2.07
N THR A 151 13.30 2.21 -0.83
CA THR A 151 14.00 3.36 -0.28
C THR A 151 15.32 2.92 0.33
N LEU A 152 16.42 3.49 -0.15
CA LEU A 152 17.73 3.38 0.50
C LEU A 152 17.94 4.63 1.35
N THR A 153 18.23 4.47 2.64
CA THR A 153 18.43 5.58 3.56
C THR A 153 19.75 5.43 4.31
N LEU A 154 20.54 6.50 4.36
CA LEU A 154 21.67 6.64 5.27
C LEU A 154 21.29 7.69 6.32
N GLY A 155 20.98 7.22 7.53
CA GLY A 155 20.84 8.09 8.70
C GLY A 155 22.18 8.29 9.40
N GLY A 156 22.34 9.38 10.12
CA GLY A 156 23.50 9.61 10.97
C GLY A 156 23.20 10.51 12.15
N ASN A 157 23.97 10.29 13.22
CA ASN A 157 23.97 11.12 14.40
C ASN A 157 25.41 11.53 14.71
N TYR A 158 25.66 12.82 14.88
CA TYR A 158 26.96 13.36 15.24
C TYR A 158 26.91 14.10 16.58
N LEU A 159 27.76 13.64 17.52
CA LEU A 159 27.91 14.14 18.88
C LEU A 159 26.59 14.20 19.65
N THR A 160 25.59 13.38 19.33
CA THR A 160 24.23 13.39 19.91
C THR A 160 23.43 14.69 19.71
N VAL A 161 23.99 15.67 19.00
CA VAL A 161 23.37 17.00 18.80
C VAL A 161 23.02 17.27 17.34
N TRP A 162 23.57 16.52 16.39
CA TRP A 162 23.23 16.61 14.97
C TRP A 162 22.60 15.31 14.50
N ASP A 163 21.37 15.36 14.01
CA ASP A 163 20.74 14.26 13.30
C ASP A 163 20.63 14.61 11.82
N PHE A 164 21.03 13.70 10.94
CA PHE A 164 20.86 13.87 9.50
C PHE A 164 20.39 12.57 8.84
N SER A 165 19.77 12.70 7.68
CA SER A 165 19.40 11.56 6.85
C SER A 165 19.41 11.92 5.37
N LEU A 166 19.97 11.03 4.55
CA LEU A 166 19.86 11.07 3.10
C LEU A 166 19.10 9.83 2.65
N ALA A 167 18.04 9.99 1.87
CA ALA A 167 17.29 8.87 1.32
C ALA A 167 17.07 9.00 -0.18
N TYR A 168 17.08 7.87 -0.89
CA TYR A 168 16.68 7.76 -2.29
C TYR A 168 15.50 6.79 -2.38
N THR A 169 14.38 7.26 -2.92
CA THR A 169 13.16 6.46 -3.11
C THR A 169 12.94 6.20 -4.60
N ALA A 170 12.73 4.93 -4.95
CA ALA A 170 12.42 4.48 -6.29
C ALA A 170 11.10 3.72 -6.34
N TYR A 171 10.26 4.07 -7.31
CA TYR A 171 8.98 3.42 -7.55
C TYR A 171 9.09 2.38 -8.67
N TYR A 172 8.40 1.26 -8.51
CA TYR A 172 8.40 0.16 -9.48
C TYR A 172 7.02 -0.50 -9.63
N GLY A 173 6.89 -1.30 -10.69
CA GLY A 173 5.62 -1.80 -11.21
C GLY A 173 5.32 -1.25 -12.60
N LYS A 174 4.21 -1.70 -13.19
CA LYS A 174 3.72 -1.22 -14.49
C LYS A 174 3.35 0.26 -14.38
N GLU A 175 3.84 1.09 -15.28
CA GLU A 175 3.54 2.52 -15.32
C GLU A 175 2.17 2.79 -15.95
N ASN A 176 1.36 3.64 -15.30
CA ASN A 176 0.20 4.29 -15.91
C ASN A 176 -0.30 5.43 -15.01
N THR A 177 -1.22 6.22 -15.55
CA THR A 177 -2.07 7.14 -14.78
C THR A 177 -3.03 6.39 -13.85
N ALA A 178 -3.60 7.06 -12.84
CA ALA A 178 -4.47 6.42 -11.84
C ALA A 178 -5.73 5.79 -12.45
N THR A 179 -6.26 6.41 -13.51
CA THR A 179 -7.46 6.00 -14.22
C THR A 179 -7.24 6.03 -15.72
N TYR A 180 -7.85 5.12 -16.46
CA TYR A 180 -7.80 5.16 -17.92
C TYR A 180 -8.43 6.45 -18.45
N ALA A 181 -7.68 7.19 -19.26
CA ALA A 181 -8.20 8.28 -20.08
C ALA A 181 -8.59 7.70 -21.46
N SER A 182 -9.88 7.62 -21.74
CA SER A 182 -10.40 7.03 -22.98
C SER A 182 -11.60 7.79 -23.53
N SER A 183 -11.76 7.81 -24.86
CA SER A 183 -13.00 8.24 -25.50
C SER A 183 -14.12 7.20 -25.40
N ASN A 184 -13.81 5.96 -25.01
CA ASN A 184 -14.80 4.93 -24.76
C ASN A 184 -15.38 5.11 -23.34
N PRO A 185 -16.66 5.48 -23.19
CA PRO A 185 -17.27 5.77 -21.90
C PRO A 185 -17.37 4.54 -20.98
N LEU A 186 -17.20 3.32 -21.50
CA LEU A 186 -17.27 2.09 -20.69
C LEU A 186 -16.02 1.83 -19.86
N ILE A 187 -14.87 2.35 -20.29
CA ILE A 187 -13.55 2.15 -19.65
C ILE A 187 -12.93 3.47 -19.17
N ASN A 188 -13.45 4.61 -19.60
CA ASN A 188 -12.95 5.92 -19.17
C ASN A 188 -13.23 6.15 -17.69
N GLY A 189 -12.20 6.51 -16.93
CA GLY A 189 -12.29 6.72 -15.48
C GLY A 189 -12.15 5.46 -14.64
N ASN A 190 -12.07 4.26 -15.24
CA ASN A 190 -11.78 3.03 -14.52
C ASN A 190 -10.35 3.04 -13.98
N PHE A 191 -10.13 2.42 -12.83
CA PHE A 191 -8.79 2.37 -12.24
C PHE A 191 -7.85 1.50 -13.08
N THR A 192 -6.60 1.94 -13.22
CA THR A 192 -5.57 1.16 -13.93
C THR A 192 -4.81 0.20 -13.02
N PHE A 193 -4.86 0.47 -11.70
CA PHE A 193 -4.09 -0.21 -10.66
C PHE A 193 -2.58 -0.26 -10.92
N ALA A 194 -2.08 0.67 -11.73
CA ALA A 194 -0.69 0.78 -12.10
C ALA A 194 0.05 1.81 -11.22
N GLN A 195 1.38 1.78 -11.28
CA GLN A 195 2.26 2.66 -10.53
C GLN A 195 2.24 4.06 -11.16
N THR A 196 1.58 5.00 -10.48
CA THR A 196 1.42 6.40 -10.91
C THR A 196 2.62 7.28 -10.58
N LEU A 197 3.53 6.78 -9.73
CA LEU A 197 4.73 7.50 -9.29
C LEU A 197 6.00 6.99 -9.97
N LYS A 198 5.87 6.18 -11.03
CA LYS A 198 7.02 5.50 -11.67
C LYS A 198 8.09 6.48 -12.17
N ASP A 199 7.67 7.66 -12.59
CA ASP A 199 8.47 8.77 -13.10
C ASP A 199 8.94 9.75 -12.01
N ARG A 200 8.64 9.48 -10.73
CA ARG A 200 8.82 10.42 -9.61
C ARG A 200 9.79 9.91 -8.55
N ASN A 201 10.84 9.19 -8.95
CA ASN A 201 11.92 8.86 -8.04
C ASN A 201 12.56 10.14 -7.50
N PHE A 202 12.94 10.15 -6.22
CA PHE A 202 13.46 11.36 -5.59
C PHE A 202 14.51 11.07 -4.53
N VAL A 203 15.30 12.11 -4.24
CA VAL A 203 16.26 12.14 -3.12
C VAL A 203 15.74 13.11 -2.07
N SER A 204 15.80 12.74 -0.80
CA SER A 204 15.48 13.62 0.34
C SER A 204 16.68 13.75 1.27
N LEU A 205 16.89 14.97 1.76
CA LEU A 205 17.89 15.30 2.76
C LEU A 205 17.20 15.95 3.96
N SER A 206 17.53 15.50 5.16
CA SER A 206 17.09 16.10 6.42
C SER A 206 18.30 16.38 7.30
N LEU A 207 18.30 17.52 7.97
CA LEU A 207 19.32 17.92 8.94
C LEU A 207 18.63 18.63 10.10
N ARG A 208 18.92 18.18 11.32
CA ARG A 208 18.41 18.75 12.56
C ARG A 208 19.56 18.90 13.55
N ARG A 209 19.52 19.98 14.33
CA ARG A 209 20.40 20.18 15.49
C ARG A 209 19.58 20.39 16.75
N THR A 210 19.94 19.71 17.83
CA THR A 210 19.40 19.91 19.18
C THR A 210 20.41 20.65 20.07
N PHE A 211 19.92 21.36 21.08
CA PHE A 211 20.68 22.18 22.02
C PHE A 211 20.66 21.59 23.43
#